data_AF-A0A4U2YVM5-F1
#
_entry.id   AF-A0A4U2YVM5-F1
#
_cell.length_a   1.000
_cell.length_b   1.000
_cell.length_c   1.000
_cell.angle_alpha   90.00
_cell.angle_beta   90.00
_cell.angle_gamma   90.00
#
_symmetry.space_group_name_H-M   'P 1'
#
loop_
_entity.id
_entity.type
_entity.pdbx_description
1 polymer ?
#
loop_
_entity_poly.entity_id
_entity_poly.type
_entity_poly.pdbx_seq_one_letter_code
_entity_poly.pdbx_strand_id
1 'polypeptide(L)' 'MTQTDRKRLKAKPDGFVEMESLVKEIFAAQELSYFEWLHQQHQACVLDFNIKNKGSIASLAKDKER' A
#
# COMPACT_ATOMS: atom_id res chain seq x y z
N MET A 1 -5.13 5.27 31.12
CA MET A 1 -5.92 5.62 29.92
C MET A 1 -5.17 5.10 28.72
N THR A 2 -5.64 4.01 28.11
CA THR A 2 -4.99 3.39 26.95
C THR A 2 -5.27 4.22 25.71
N GLN A 3 -4.27 4.97 25.25
CA GLN A 3 -4.31 5.68 23.98
C GLN A 3 -4.27 4.63 22.87
N THR A 4 -5.43 4.28 22.34
CA THR A 4 -5.50 3.55 21.08
C THR A 4 -5.05 4.52 20.00
N ASP A 5 -3.83 4.35 19.51
CA ASP A 5 -3.32 4.96 18.28
C ASP A 5 -4.24 4.59 17.11
N ARG A 6 -5.36 5.31 16.98
CA ARG A 6 -6.10 5.40 15.74
C ARG A 6 -5.13 6.03 14.75
N LYS A 7 -4.42 5.18 14.00
CA LYS A 7 -3.67 5.53 12.79
C LYS A 7 -4.46 6.64 12.12
N ARG A 8 -3.88 7.84 12.04
CA ARG A 8 -4.43 8.92 11.21
C ARG A 8 -4.54 8.34 9.82
N LEU A 9 -5.73 7.88 9.44
CA LEU A 9 -6.06 7.57 8.07
C LEU A 9 -5.83 8.89 7.36
N LYS A 10 -4.71 8.99 6.63
CA LYS A 10 -4.46 10.13 5.76
C LYS A 10 -5.73 10.27 4.93
N ALA A 11 -6.34 11.45 4.98
CA ALA A 11 -7.52 11.73 4.19
C ALA A 11 -7.18 11.36 2.74
N LYS A 12 -8.07 10.58 2.11
CA LYS A 12 -7.91 10.26 0.69
C LYS A 12 -7.85 11.59 -0.07
N PRO A 13 -6.96 11.74 -1.06
CA PRO A 13 -6.91 12.95 -1.89
C PRO A 13 -8.27 13.26 -2.50
N ASP A 14 -8.53 14.54 -2.77
CA ASP A 14 -9.72 14.94 -3.53
C ASP A 14 -9.77 14.20 -4.87
N GLY A 15 -10.96 13.76 -5.27
CA GLY A 15 -11.15 12.99 -6.50
C GLY A 15 -10.76 11.50 -6.41
N PHE A 16 -10.21 11.01 -5.29
CA PHE A 16 -9.79 9.61 -5.17
C PHE A 16 -10.94 8.62 -5.43
N VAL A 17 -12.13 8.90 -4.89
CA VAL A 17 -13.29 8.01 -5.01
C VAL A 17 -13.78 7.96 -6.47
N GLU A 18 -13.83 9.11 -7.14
CA GLU A 18 -14.25 9.19 -8.55
C GLU A 18 -13.27 8.45 -9.45
N MET A 19 -11.97 8.66 -9.25
CA MET A 19 -10.93 7.94 -9.99
C MET A 19 -10.98 6.44 -9.71
N GLU A 20 -11.12 6.03 -8.45
CA GLU A 20 -11.22 4.60 -8.10
C GLU A 20 -12.44 3.94 -8.77
N SER A 21 -13.59 4.63 -8.80
CA SER A 21 -14.79 4.14 -9.49
C SER A 21 -14.56 3.98 -10.98
N LEU A 22 -13.97 4.99 -11.65
CA LEU A 22 -13.66 4.92 -13.09
C LEU A 22 -12.72 3.75 -13.41
N VAL A 23 -11.69 3.53 -12.59
CA VAL A 23 -10.77 2.40 -12.78
C VAL A 23 -11.50 1.07 -12.61
N LYS A 24 -12.36 0.93 -11.60
CA LYS A 24 -13.17 -0.29 -11.43
C LYS A 24 -14.06 -0.57 -12.63
N GLU A 25 -14.69 0.45 -13.20
CA GLU A 25 -15.54 0.32 -14.40
C GLU A 25 -14.73 -0.13 -15.63
N ILE A 26 -13.55 0.46 -15.85
CA ILE A 26 -12.64 0.06 -16.94
C ILE A 26 -12.24 -1.41 -16.81
N PHE A 27 -11.89 -1.84 -15.58
CA PHE A 27 -11.47 -3.22 -15.32
C PHE A 27 -12.63 -4.20 -15.51
N ALA A 28 -13.83 -3.86 -15.03
CA ALA A 28 -15.03 -4.67 -15.23
C ALA A 28 -15.35 -4.84 -16.73
N ALA A 29 -15.19 -3.78 -17.53
CA ALA A 29 -15.40 -3.84 -18.98
C ALA A 29 -14.37 -4.72 -19.72
N GLN A 30 -13.20 -4.95 -19.12
CA GLN A 30 -12.13 -5.80 -19.65
C GLN A 30 -12.13 -7.22 -19.05
N GLU A 31 -13.13 -7.57 -18.25
CA GLU A 31 -13.19 -8.84 -17.48
C GLU A 31 -11.97 -9.03 -16.55
N LEU A 32 -11.39 -7.92 -16.07
CA LEU A 32 -10.25 -7.90 -15.16
C LEU A 32 -10.70 -7.56 -13.73
N SER A 33 -9.99 -8.13 -12.74
CA SER A 33 -10.23 -7.82 -11.33
C SER A 33 -9.42 -6.61 -10.88
N TYR A 34 -10.11 -5.50 -10.55
CA TYR A 34 -9.48 -4.32 -9.94
C TYR A 34 -8.67 -4.66 -8.69
N PHE A 35 -9.23 -5.50 -7.81
CA PHE A 35 -8.58 -5.83 -6.54
C PHE A 35 -7.35 -6.72 -6.72
N GLU A 36 -7.34 -7.59 -7.74
CA GLU A 36 -6.17 -8.40 -8.06
C GLU A 36 -5.03 -7.55 -8.61
N TRP A 37 -5.33 -6.64 -9.55
CA TRP A 37 -4.35 -5.67 -10.02
C TRP A 37 -3.83 -4.78 -8.89
N LEU A 38 -4.72 -4.28 -8.03
CA LEU A 38 -4.33 -3.47 -6.88
C LEU A 38 -3.39 -4.25 -5.93
N HIS A 39 -3.66 -5.54 -5.71
CA HIS A 39 -2.80 -6.40 -4.91
C HIS A 39 -1.41 -6.55 -5.55
N GLN A 40 -1.34 -6.79 -6.85
CA GLN A 40 -0.07 -6.90 -7.58
C GLN A 40 0.75 -5.60 -7.51
N GLN A 41 0.09 -4.44 -7.70
CA GLN A 41 0.76 -3.14 -7.57
C GLN A 41 1.29 -2.91 -6.16
N HIS A 42 0.52 -3.28 -5.13
CA HIS A 42 0.96 -3.18 -3.74
C HIS A 42 2.18 -4.08 -3.47
N GLN A 43 2.16 -5.33 -3.95
CA GLN A 43 3.30 -6.24 -3.80
C GLN A 43 4.56 -5.71 -4.48
N ALA A 44 4.44 -5.18 -5.70
CA ALA A 44 5.57 -4.57 -6.42
C ALA A 44 6.15 -3.37 -5.65
N CYS A 45 5.29 -2.50 -5.10
CA CYS A 45 5.71 -1.35 -4.31
C CYS A 45 6.44 -1.77 -3.02
N VAL A 46 5.92 -2.78 -2.30
CA VAL A 46 6.58 -3.32 -1.09
C VAL A 46 7.92 -3.94 -1.43
N LEU A 47 8.00 -4.70 -2.52
CA LEU A 47 9.25 -5.33 -2.96
C LEU A 47 10.30 -4.27 -3.31
N ASP A 48 9.93 -3.26 -4.10
CA ASP A 48 10.81 -2.14 -4.47
C ASP A 48 11.28 -1.36 -3.24
N PHE A 49 10.37 -1.07 -2.31
CA PHE A 49 10.72 -0.46 -1.03
C PHE A 49 11.75 -1.29 -0.26
N ASN A 50 11.54 -2.60 -0.15
CA ASN A 50 12.45 -3.50 0.57
C ASN A 50 13.83 -3.58 -0.11
N ILE A 51 13.88 -3.62 -1.44
CA ILE A 51 15.15 -3.64 -2.19
C ILE A 51 15.91 -2.33 -1.97
N LYS A 52 15.25 -1.17 -2.13
CA LYS A 52 15.84 0.15 -1.94
C LYS A 52 16.35 0.38 -0.53
N ASN A 53 15.66 -0.18 0.47
CA ASN A 53 15.96 0.04 1.89
C ASN A 53 16.65 -1.16 2.56
N LYS A 54 17.14 -2.14 1.78
CA LYS A 54 17.66 -3.41 2.30
C LYS A 54 18.71 -3.23 3.40
N GLY A 55 19.63 -2.28 3.24
CA GLY A 55 20.67 -1.97 4.24
C GLY A 55 20.10 -1.40 5.55
N SER A 56 19.16 -0.46 5.46
CA SER A 56 18.50 0.13 6.63
C SER A 56 17.62 -0.90 7.36
N ILE A 57 16.87 -1.72 6.61
CA ILE A 57 16.04 -2.80 7.17
C ILE A 57 16.92 -3.83 7.88
N ALA A 58 18.04 -4.25 7.28
CA ALA A 58 18.98 -5.18 7.90
C ALA A 58 19.64 -4.62 9.16
N SER A 59 19.94 -3.32 9.18
CA SER A 59 20.52 -2.66 10.36
C SER A 59 19.52 -2.59 11.51
N LEU A 60 18.27 -2.23 11.23
CA LEU A 60 17.18 -2.23 12.22
C LEU A 60 16.87 -3.63 12.77
N ALA A 61 17.03 -4.68 11.96
CA ALA A 61 16.84 -6.06 12.42
C ALA A 61 17.91 -6.46 13.45
N LYS A 62 19.18 -6.08 13.22
CA LYS A 62 20.30 -6.38 14.13
C LYS A 62 20.22 -5.61 15.45
N ASP A 63 19.74 -4.37 15.42
CA ASP A 63 19.59 -3.54 16.62
C ASP A 63 18.50 -4.07 17.59
N LYS A 64 17.58 -4.92 17.12
CA LYS A 64 16.57 -5.57 17.98
C LYS A 64 17.04 -6.85 18.67
N GLU A 65 18.21 -7.38 18.32
CA GLU A 65 18.79 -8.59 18.92
C GLU A 65 19.81 -8.28 20.04
N ARG A 66 20.03 -7.00 20.36
CA ARG A 66 20.84 -6.52 21.50
C ARG A 66 19.97 -6.07 22.66
#